data_AF-A0A9P0NZR1-F1
#
_entry.id   AF-A0A9P0NZR1-F1
#
_cell.length_a   1.000
_cell.length_b   1.000
_cell.length_c   1.000
_cell.angle_alpha   90.00
_cell.angle_beta   90.00
_cell.angle_gamma   90.00
#
_symmetry.space_group_name_H-M   'P 1'
#
loop_
_entity.id
_entity.type
_entity.pdbx_description
1 polymer ?
#
loop_
_entity_poly.entity_id
_entity_poly.type
_entity_poly.pdbx_seq_one_letter_code
_entity_poly.pdbx_strand_id
1 'polypeptide(L)'
;MKLCSTDDANEKKKIEIESEIHHRKAVAGYKTLKDDTETSKLNPNYVVLCTDLQQVLFRPNLTHSSVFYQRQFSTYNYAVHNMGEENTTMLLWHEAMAHRGSTEMASALLFYITNKYSRLKPGEEKN
;
A
#
# COMPACT_ATOMS: atom_id res chain seq x y z
N MET A 1 -5.62 -9.32 14.43
CA MET A 1 -5.60 -8.66 15.75
C MET A 1 -6.32 -9.58 16.72
N LYS A 2 -5.60 -10.32 17.58
CA LYS A 2 -6.23 -11.10 18.65
C LYS A 2 -6.60 -10.12 19.75
N LEU A 3 -7.90 -9.96 20.02
CA LEU A 3 -8.38 -9.23 21.18
C LEU A 3 -8.29 -10.20 22.36
N CYS A 4 -7.25 -10.07 23.18
CA CYS A 4 -7.10 -10.82 24.42
C CYS A 4 -7.40 -9.89 25.59
N SER A 5 -8.42 -10.25 26.38
CA SER A 5 -8.61 -9.70 27.72
C SER A 5 -7.63 -10.40 28.67
N THR A 6 -6.91 -9.62 29.48
CA THR A 6 -6.06 -10.12 30.56
C THR A 6 -6.52 -9.50 31.87
N ASP A 7 -6.59 -10.32 32.92
CA ASP A 7 -6.89 -9.89 34.28
C ASP A 7 -5.60 -9.56 35.07
N ASP A 8 -4.43 -9.84 34.50
CA ASP A 8 -3.13 -9.52 35.10
C ASP A 8 -2.76 -8.05 34.87
N ALA A 9 -2.58 -7.33 35.98
CA ALA A 9 -2.22 -5.92 35.99
C ALA A 9 -0.88 -5.64 35.26
N ASN A 10 0.06 -6.59 35.28
CA ASN A 10 1.35 -6.43 34.61
C ASN A 10 1.22 -6.53 33.09
N GLU A 11 0.45 -7.50 32.61
CA GLU A 11 0.19 -7.67 31.18
C GLU A 11 -0.60 -6.49 30.61
N LYS A 12 -1.59 -5.99 31.37
CA LYS A 12 -2.34 -4.77 31.01
C LYS A 12 -1.41 -3.58 30.80
N LYS A 13 -0.50 -3.33 31.75
CA LYS A 13 0.46 -2.22 31.66
C LYS A 13 1.40 -2.38 30.46
N LYS A 14 1.81 -3.60 30.13
CA LYS A 14 2.64 -3.88 28.94
C LYS A 14 1.89 -3.56 27.64
N ILE A 15 0.64 -3.99 27.52
CA ILE A 15 -0.21 -3.69 26.34
C ILE A 15 -0.46 -2.18 26.20
N GLU A 16 -0.69 -1.48 27.32
CA GLU A 16 -0.84 -0.02 27.33
C GLU A 16 0.40 0.69 26.79
N ILE A 17 1.59 0.30 27.27
CA ILE A 17 2.87 0.85 26.79
C ILE A 17 3.10 0.52 25.30
N GLU A 18 2.86 -0.73 24.87
CA GLU A 18 2.99 -1.13 23.46
C GLU A 18 2.03 -0.33 22.56
N SER A 19 0.80 -0.10 23.02
CA SER A 19 -0.19 0.73 22.35
C SER A 19 0.26 2.18 22.24
N GLU A 20 0.75 2.79 23.32
CA GLU A 20 1.25 4.17 23.32
C GLU A 20 2.43 4.32 22.35
N ILE A 21 3.38 3.38 22.37
CA ILE A 21 4.51 3.35 21.44
C ILE A 21 4.02 3.24 19.99
N HIS A 22 3.02 2.39 19.72
CA HIS A 22 2.45 2.26 18.39
C HIS A 22 1.80 3.56 17.90
N HIS A 23 0.98 4.20 18.73
CA HIS A 23 0.35 5.48 18.40
C HIS A 23 1.39 6.57 18.17
N ARG A 24 2.42 6.66 19.02
CA ARG A 24 3.50 7.64 18.86
C ARG A 24 4.28 7.43 17.57
N LYS A 25 4.57 6.17 17.21
CA LYS A 25 5.20 5.83 15.92
C LYS A 25 4.31 6.21 14.74
N ALA A 26 3.00 5.95 14.83
CA ALA A 26 2.06 6.32 13.78
C ALA A 26 2.01 7.85 13.58
N VAL A 27 1.90 8.63 14.67
CA VAL A 27 1.93 10.10 14.62
C VAL A 27 3.23 10.62 14.00
N ALA A 28 4.38 10.05 14.40
CA ALA A 28 5.67 10.42 13.81
C ALA A 28 5.70 10.10 12.30
N GLY A 29 5.21 8.92 11.90
CA GLY A 29 5.13 8.52 10.49
C GLY A 29 4.25 9.44 9.65
N TYR A 30 3.06 9.81 10.15
CA TYR A 30 2.18 10.76 9.47
C TYR A 30 2.81 12.15 9.36
N LYS A 31 3.54 12.59 10.37
CA LYS A 31 4.28 13.87 10.31
C LYS A 31 5.34 13.83 9.22
N THR A 32 6.18 12.80 9.20
CA THR A 32 7.21 12.63 8.16
C THR A 32 6.59 12.58 6.76
N LEU A 33 5.51 11.81 6.58
CA LEU A 33 4.80 11.74 5.31
C LEU A 33 4.29 13.12 4.86
N LYS A 34 3.77 13.92 5.79
CA LYS A 34 3.30 15.27 5.49
C LYS A 34 4.45 16.18 5.06
N ASP A 35 5.54 16.19 5.83
CA ASP A 35 6.72 17.02 5.54
C ASP A 35 7.36 16.63 4.18
N ASP A 36 7.43 15.33 3.89
CA ASP A 36 7.89 14.79 2.61
C ASP A 36 6.95 15.18 1.46
N THR A 37 5.63 15.13 1.69
CA THR A 37 4.63 15.54 0.69
C THR A 37 4.78 17.01 0.34
N GLU A 38 4.92 17.89 1.34
CA GLU A 38 5.17 19.32 1.12
C GLU A 38 6.46 19.55 0.33
N THR A 39 7.52 18.78 0.63
CA THR A 39 8.78 18.82 -0.10
C THR A 39 8.61 18.39 -1.57
N SER A 40 7.85 17.31 -1.83
CA SER A 40 7.60 16.82 -3.19
C SER A 40 6.78 17.78 -4.06
N LYS A 41 5.93 18.62 -3.44
CA LYS A 41 5.17 19.65 -4.16
C LYS A 41 6.07 20.81 -4.61
N LEU A 42 7.15 21.08 -3.89
CA LEU A 42 8.10 22.16 -4.18
C LEU A 42 9.27 21.70 -5.07
N ASN A 43 9.69 20.43 -4.94
CA ASN A 43 10.80 19.87 -5.70
C ASN A 43 10.30 18.85 -6.74
N PRO A 44 10.36 19.15 -8.05
CA PRO A 44 9.94 18.23 -9.11
C PRO A 44 10.83 16.96 -9.22
N ASN A 45 11.98 16.94 -8.56
CA ASN A 45 12.90 15.80 -8.55
C ASN A 45 12.73 14.91 -7.32
N TYR A 46 11.83 15.28 -6.39
CA TYR A 46 11.46 14.47 -5.24
C TYR A 46 10.02 13.98 -5.39
N VAL A 47 9.83 12.66 -5.37
CA VAL A 47 8.50 12.05 -5.53
C VAL A 47 8.18 11.22 -4.29
N VAL A 48 7.00 11.44 -3.73
CA VAL A 48 6.48 10.68 -2.60
C VAL A 48 5.33 9.81 -3.09
N LEU A 49 5.52 8.50 -3.00
CA LEU A 49 4.51 7.51 -3.39
C LEU A 49 3.99 6.79 -2.16
N CYS A 50 2.68 6.82 -1.96
CA CYS A 50 1.99 5.95 -1.01
C CYS A 50 1.36 4.80 -1.79
N THR A 51 1.67 3.57 -1.39
CA THR A 51 1.13 2.39 -2.08
C THR A 51 0.36 1.50 -1.13
N ASP A 52 -0.79 1.00 -1.58
CA ASP A 52 -1.66 0.12 -0.82
C ASP A 52 -2.10 -1.07 -1.68
N LEU A 53 -2.20 -2.25 -1.06
CA LEU A 53 -2.73 -3.44 -1.70
C LEU A 53 -4.08 -3.76 -1.08
N GLN A 54 -5.14 -3.62 -1.88
CA GLN A 54 -6.48 -3.88 -1.41
C GLN A 54 -6.72 -5.36 -1.11
N GLN A 55 -7.75 -5.63 -0.30
CA GLN A 55 -8.27 -6.98 -0.12
C GLN A 55 -8.63 -7.60 -1.48
N VAL A 56 -8.41 -8.92 -1.61
CA VAL A 56 -8.71 -9.67 -2.85
C VAL A 56 -10.18 -9.45 -3.23
N LEU A 57 -10.39 -9.01 -4.46
CA LEU A 57 -11.70 -8.81 -5.04
C LEU A 57 -12.11 -10.11 -5.73
N PHE A 58 -13.08 -10.80 -5.14
CA PHE A 58 -13.63 -12.02 -5.73
C PHE A 58 -14.67 -11.69 -6.79
N ARG A 59 -14.55 -12.29 -7.96
CA ARG A 59 -15.48 -12.16 -9.09
C ARG A 59 -15.87 -13.55 -9.62
N PRO A 60 -17.03 -13.69 -10.28
CA PRO A 60 -18.14 -12.74 -10.35
C PRO A 60 -18.99 -12.73 -9.05
N ASN A 61 -19.63 -11.59 -8.75
CA ASN A 61 -20.61 -11.50 -7.66
C ASN A 61 -21.96 -11.98 -8.22
N LEU A 62 -22.18 -13.29 -8.16
CA LEU A 62 -23.40 -13.94 -8.64
C LEU A 62 -24.28 -14.30 -7.43
N THR A 63 -25.57 -14.00 -7.53
CA THR A 63 -26.54 -14.18 -6.44
C THR A 63 -27.11 -15.60 -6.36
N HIS A 64 -26.70 -16.50 -7.25
CA HIS A 64 -27.16 -17.89 -7.26
C HIS A 64 -26.31 -18.78 -6.35
N SER A 65 -26.98 -19.65 -5.59
CA SER A 65 -26.37 -20.59 -4.63
C SER A 65 -25.37 -21.57 -5.25
N SER A 66 -25.41 -21.80 -6.56
CA SER A 66 -24.44 -22.64 -7.27
C SER A 66 -23.00 -22.12 -7.21
N VAL A 67 -22.82 -20.82 -7.01
CA VAL A 67 -21.50 -20.15 -6.97
C VAL A 67 -20.77 -20.45 -5.67
N PHE A 68 -21.49 -20.83 -4.61
CA PHE A 68 -20.90 -21.26 -3.35
C PHE A 68 -19.96 -22.46 -3.51
N TYR A 69 -20.24 -23.32 -4.49
CA TYR A 69 -19.42 -24.50 -4.79
C TYR A 69 -18.36 -24.25 -5.86
N GLN A 70 -18.30 -23.04 -6.42
CA GLN A 70 -17.33 -22.69 -7.45
C GLN A 70 -16.15 -21.93 -6.85
N ARG A 71 -14.96 -22.10 -7.45
CA ARG A 71 -13.79 -21.31 -7.09
C ARG A 71 -14.03 -19.84 -7.46
N GLN A 72 -13.93 -18.96 -6.47
CA GLN A 72 -14.01 -17.53 -6.69
C GLN A 72 -12.77 -17.04 -7.44
N PHE A 73 -12.98 -16.29 -8.52
CA PHE A 73 -11.90 -15.73 -9.33
C PHE A 73 -11.29 -14.53 -8.63
N SER A 74 -9.98 -14.59 -8.36
CA SER A 74 -9.29 -13.55 -7.60
C SER A 74 -8.81 -12.42 -8.53
N THR A 75 -9.24 -11.20 -8.23
CA THR A 75 -8.70 -9.96 -8.82
C THR A 75 -7.98 -9.16 -7.76
N TYR A 76 -6.80 -8.67 -8.10
CA TYR A 76 -5.92 -7.90 -7.24
C TYR A 76 -5.90 -6.45 -7.70
N ASN A 77 -5.80 -5.54 -6.74
CA ASN A 77 -5.75 -4.11 -7.01
C ASN A 77 -4.65 -3.47 -6.16
N TYR A 78 -3.63 -2.95 -6.84
CA TYR A 78 -2.51 -2.23 -6.23
C TYR A 78 -2.64 -0.74 -6.53
N ALA A 79 -2.87 0.04 -5.48
CA ALA A 79 -3.00 1.48 -5.55
C ALA A 79 -1.61 2.12 -5.41
N VAL A 80 -1.27 3.01 -6.34
CA VAL A 80 -0.10 3.89 -6.24
C VAL A 80 -0.59 5.34 -6.25
N HIS A 81 -0.45 6.00 -5.12
CA HIS A 81 -0.84 7.40 -4.91
C HIS A 81 0.40 8.28 -4.91
N ASN A 82 0.53 9.16 -5.90
CA ASN A 82 1.53 10.22 -5.92
C ASN A 82 1.03 11.38 -5.06
N MET A 83 1.68 11.60 -3.92
CA MET A 83 1.29 12.62 -2.95
C MET A 83 1.61 14.05 -3.42
N GLY A 84 2.61 14.22 -4.29
CA GLY A 84 2.99 15.53 -4.83
C GLY A 84 2.02 16.02 -5.90
N GLU A 85 1.61 15.12 -6.80
CA GLU A 85 0.68 15.42 -7.90
C GLU A 85 -0.80 15.19 -7.54
N GLU A 86 -1.08 14.63 -6.35
CA GLU A 86 -2.41 14.23 -5.90
C GLU A 86 -3.12 13.28 -6.90
N ASN A 87 -2.33 12.41 -7.55
CA ASN A 87 -2.81 11.47 -8.56
C ASN A 87 -2.71 10.03 -8.06
N THR A 88 -3.81 9.27 -8.19
CA THR A 88 -3.87 7.85 -7.85
C THR A 88 -4.00 6.99 -9.09
N THR A 89 -3.11 6.01 -9.25
CA THR A 89 -3.18 4.99 -10.29
C THR A 89 -3.50 3.64 -9.68
N MET A 90 -4.54 2.98 -10.19
CA MET A 90 -4.94 1.63 -9.77
C MET A 90 -4.41 0.61 -10.78
N LEU A 91 -3.56 -0.30 -10.33
CA LEU A 91 -3.00 -1.37 -11.13
C LEU A 91 -3.76 -2.65 -10.81
N LEU A 92 -4.63 -3.07 -11.74
CA LEU A 92 -5.45 -4.27 -11.59
C LEU A 92 -4.89 -5.42 -12.43
N TRP A 93 -4.86 -6.61 -11.83
CA TRP A 93 -4.62 -7.87 -12.54
C TRP A 93 -5.37 -9.00 -11.85
N HIS A 94 -5.53 -10.12 -12.54
CA HIS A 94 -6.23 -11.28 -12.00
C HIS A 94 -5.31 -12.50 -11.84
N GLU A 95 -5.74 -13.49 -11.06
CA GLU A 95 -4.90 -14.66 -10.71
C GLU A 95 -4.37 -15.45 -11.92
N ALA A 96 -5.10 -15.45 -13.05
CA ALA A 96 -4.63 -16.11 -14.27
C ALA A 96 -3.50 -15.34 -15.01
N MET A 97 -3.27 -14.07 -14.70
CA MET A 97 -2.14 -13.30 -15.25
C MET A 97 -0.90 -13.43 -14.39
N ALA A 98 -1.05 -13.23 -13.08
CA ALA A 98 0.06 -13.26 -12.13
C ALA A 98 -0.48 -13.48 -10.70
N HIS A 99 0.42 -13.89 -9.80
CA HIS A 99 0.09 -14.07 -8.40
C HIS A 99 0.08 -12.72 -7.66
N ARG A 100 0.03 -12.78 -6.32
CA ARG A 100 0.03 -11.61 -5.41
C ARG A 100 1.24 -11.67 -4.47
N GLY A 101 2.39 -12.07 -4.99
CA GLY A 101 3.65 -12.14 -4.26
C GLY A 101 4.40 -10.82 -4.32
N SER A 102 5.47 -10.70 -3.53
CA SER A 102 6.33 -9.50 -3.52
C SER A 102 6.92 -9.18 -4.90
N THR A 103 7.21 -10.20 -5.71
CA THR A 103 7.73 -10.02 -7.08
C THR A 103 6.73 -9.32 -7.98
N GLU A 104 5.47 -9.71 -7.96
CA GLU A 104 4.42 -9.06 -8.75
C GLU A 104 4.21 -7.61 -8.30
N MET A 105 4.25 -7.36 -6.99
CA MET A 105 4.14 -5.99 -6.43
C MET A 105 5.31 -5.11 -6.87
N ALA A 106 6.54 -5.63 -6.80
CA ALA A 106 7.73 -4.93 -7.27
C ALA A 106 7.68 -4.67 -8.78
N SER A 107 7.20 -5.64 -9.57
CA SER A 107 7.00 -5.48 -11.01
C SER A 107 5.95 -4.41 -11.34
N ALA A 108 4.84 -4.39 -10.60
CA ALA A 108 3.79 -3.38 -10.75
C ALA A 108 4.29 -1.97 -10.41
N LEU A 109 5.05 -1.84 -9.31
CA LEU A 109 5.68 -0.57 -8.94
C LEU A 109 6.72 -0.13 -9.98
N LEU A 110 7.56 -1.05 -10.46
CA LEU A 110 8.54 -0.77 -11.52
C LEU A 110 7.85 -0.34 -12.82
N PHE A 111 6.77 -1.01 -13.19
CA PHE A 111 5.95 -0.64 -14.35
C PHE A 111 5.41 0.80 -14.20
N TYR A 112 4.88 1.15 -13.03
CA TYR A 112 4.43 2.52 -12.75
C TYR A 112 5.57 3.54 -12.91
N ILE A 113 6.72 3.30 -12.25
CA ILE A 113 7.85 4.23 -12.25
C ILE A 113 8.42 4.42 -13.66
N THR A 114 8.61 3.33 -14.41
CA THR A 114 9.20 3.39 -15.76
C THR A 114 8.27 4.00 -16.81
N ASN A 115 6.95 3.88 -16.63
CA ASN A 115 5.99 4.56 -17.52
C ASN A 115 5.82 6.04 -17.19
N LYS A 116 5.93 6.43 -15.91
CA LYS A 116 5.71 7.82 -15.47
C LYS A 116 6.97 8.67 -15.53
N TYR A 117 8.13 8.07 -15.29
CA TYR A 117 9.40 8.78 -15.21
C TYR A 117 10.37 8.25 -16.25
N SER A 118 10.94 9.16 -17.03
CA SER A 118 12.07 8.85 -17.89
C SER A 118 13.28 8.46 -17.06
N ARG A 119 13.98 7.41 -17.49
CA ARG A 119 15.29 7.07 -16.94
C ARG A 119 16.24 8.25 -17.17
N LEU A 120 16.98 8.60 -16.13
CA LEU A 120 18.09 9.55 -16.23
C LEU A 120 19.11 9.02 -17.23
N LYS A 121 19.64 9.89 -18.08
CA LYS A 121 20.78 9.52 -18.92
C LYS A 121 22.03 9.36 -18.05
N PRO A 122 23.03 8.56 -18.48
CA PRO A 122 24.30 8.47 -17.77
C PRO A 122 24.91 9.87 -17.60
N GLY A 123 25.11 10.31 -16.35
CA GLY A 123 25.65 11.63 -15.99
C GLY A 123 24.62 12.75 -15.80
N GLU A 124 23.32 12.46 -15.86
CA GLU A 124 22.25 13.43 -15.64
C GLU A 124 21.75 13.34 -14.18
N GLU A 125 21.96 14.42 -13.40
CA GLU A 125 21.39 14.55 -12.06
C GLU A 125 20.12 15.40 -12.12
N LYS A 126 19.03 14.90 -11.57
CA LYS A 126 17.80 15.66 -11.36
C LYS A 126 17.91 16.36 -10.00
N ASN A 127 18.08 17.68 -10.02
CA ASN A 127 18.33 18.56 -8.84
C ASN A 127 17.21 18.57 -7.79
#